data_AF-A0A0B1RUK7-F1
#
_entry.id   AF-A0A0B1RUK7-F1
#
_cell.length_a   1.000
_cell.length_b   1.000
_cell.length_c   1.000
_cell.angle_alpha   90.00
_cell.angle_beta   90.00
_cell.angle_gamma   90.00
#
_symmetry.space_group_name_H-M   'P 1'
#
loop_
_entity.id
_entity.type
_entity.pdbx_description
1 polymer ?
#
loop_
_entity_poly.entity_id
_entity_poly.type
_entity_poly.pdbx_seq_one_letter_code
_entity_poly.pdbx_strand_id
1 'polypeptide(L)'
;MSGRSLLQITDNIKSLSSKFTFDRNKQQHVRLSLITFAKDVKVLAYSIPSVEKMVEILNDVNPDESEAKGNYTRALLECKKIIRDSRDTSRDVIIMYGSSPYT
;
A
#
# COMPACT_ATOMS: atom_id res chain seq x y z
N MET A 1 0.00 15.20 -4.63
CA MET A 1 0.97 14.89 -3.54
C MET A 1 2.37 15.13 -4.09
N SER A 2 3.29 15.76 -3.35
CA SER A 2 4.66 16.00 -3.84
C SER A 2 5.54 14.75 -3.71
N GLY A 3 6.60 14.66 -4.53
CA GLY A 3 7.58 13.57 -4.44
C GLY A 3 8.24 13.44 -3.06
N ARG A 4 8.40 14.55 -2.33
CA ARG A 4 8.94 14.53 -0.95
C ARG A 4 8.00 13.81 0.03
N SER A 5 6.69 14.02 -0.10
CA SER A 5 5.70 13.32 0.72
C SER A 5 5.66 11.83 0.39
N LEU A 6 5.85 11.45 -0.88
CA LEU A 6 5.94 10.05 -1.27
C LEU A 6 7.17 9.36 -0.65
N LEU A 7 8.34 10.00 -0.65
CA LEU A 7 9.54 9.47 0.03
C LEU A 7 9.30 9.21 1.52
N GLN A 8 8.65 10.16 2.22
CA GLN A 8 8.30 9.98 3.64
C GLN A 8 7.33 8.80 3.86
N ILE A 9 6.37 8.60 2.95
CA ILE A 9 5.47 7.45 2.99
C ILE A 9 6.27 6.16 2.80
N THR A 10 7.16 6.10 1.82
CA THR A 10 8.03 4.95 1.57
C THR A 10 8.86 4.59 2.79
N ASP A 11 9.48 5.57 3.46
CA ASP A 11 10.26 5.36 4.68
C ASP A 11 9.40 4.83 5.83
N ASN A 12 8.20 5.38 6.01
CA ASN A 12 7.26 4.91 7.04
C ASN A 12 6.82 3.47 6.79
N ILE A 13 6.47 3.12 5.55
CA ILE A 13 6.06 1.76 5.19
C ILE A 13 7.25 0.80 5.38
N LYS A 14 8.47 1.20 5.01
CA LYS A 14 9.69 0.42 5.23
C LYS A 14 9.93 0.14 6.72
N SER A 15 9.84 1.17 7.56
CA SER A 15 10.02 1.07 9.01
C SER A 15 8.95 0.19 9.68
N LEU A 16 7.70 0.26 9.22
CA LEU A 16 6.63 -0.59 9.71
C LEU A 16 6.83 -2.05 9.28
N SER A 17 7.11 -2.25 7.99
CA SER A 17 7.19 -3.59 7.38
C SER A 17 8.40 -4.39 7.87
N SER A 18 9.50 -3.72 8.25
CA SER A 18 10.69 -4.38 8.80
C SER A 18 10.45 -5.04 10.17
N LYS A 19 9.32 -4.78 10.83
CA LYS A 19 8.94 -5.42 12.10
C LYS A 19 8.24 -6.77 11.92
N PHE A 20 7.98 -7.18 10.69
CA PHE A 20 7.26 -8.41 10.37
C PHE A 20 8.08 -9.33 9.46
N THR A 21 7.65 -10.59 9.34
CA THR A 21 8.20 -11.52 8.34
C THR A 21 7.20 -11.78 7.21
N PHE A 22 7.70 -12.08 6.02
CA PHE A 22 6.90 -12.41 4.83
C PHE A 22 6.94 -13.90 4.50
N ASP A 23 7.71 -14.67 5.28
CA ASP A 23 7.78 -16.12 5.15
C ASP A 23 6.64 -16.78 5.93
N ARG A 24 5.80 -17.56 5.23
CA ARG A 24 4.63 -18.24 5.79
C ARG A 24 4.97 -19.24 6.89
N ASN A 25 6.23 -19.70 6.96
CA ASN A 25 6.67 -20.69 7.94
C ASN A 25 7.29 -20.06 9.20
N LYS A 26 7.34 -18.72 9.30
CA LYS A 26 7.98 -18.01 10.41
C LYS A 26 6.95 -17.33 11.33
N GLN A 27 7.36 -17.05 12.56
CA GLN A 27 6.55 -16.28 13.52
C GLN A 27 6.36 -14.83 13.05
N GLN A 28 5.19 -14.24 13.32
CA GLN A 28 4.81 -12.86 12.92
C GLN A 28 4.72 -12.66 11.40
N HIS A 29 4.31 -13.70 10.67
CA HIS A 29 4.09 -13.64 9.23
C HIS A 29 2.96 -12.67 8.86
N VAL A 30 3.21 -11.81 7.89
CA VAL A 30 2.23 -10.91 7.29
C VAL A 30 2.23 -11.06 5.77
N ARG A 31 1.02 -11.00 5.18
CA ARG A 31 0.87 -10.82 3.73
C ARG A 31 0.68 -9.35 3.47
N LEU A 32 1.44 -8.82 2.53
CA LEU A 32 1.35 -7.41 2.15
C LEU A 32 0.86 -7.31 0.71
N SER A 33 -0.05 -6.38 0.48
CA SER A 33 -0.44 -5.94 -0.86
C SER A 33 -0.38 -4.42 -0.90
N LEU A 34 -0.06 -3.87 -2.07
CA LEU A 34 0.11 -2.44 -2.26
C LEU A 34 -0.76 -1.96 -3.43
N ILE A 35 -1.54 -0.92 -3.15
CA ILE A 35 -2.32 -0.19 -4.15
C ILE A 35 -1.95 1.29 -4.07
N THR A 36 -1.98 1.96 -5.21
CA THR A 36 -2.01 3.42 -5.26
C THR A 36 -3.29 3.87 -5.90
N PHE A 37 -3.75 5.07 -5.56
CA PHE A 37 -4.96 5.62 -6.13
C PHE A 37 -4.89 7.14 -6.19
N ALA A 38 -5.46 7.67 -7.25
CA ALA A 38 -5.86 9.06 -7.36
C ALA A 38 -7.32 9.06 -7.85
N LYS A 39 -7.64 9.51 -9.06
CA LYS A 39 -8.99 9.35 -9.62
C LYS A 39 -9.33 7.86 -9.82
N ASP A 40 -8.37 7.12 -10.36
CA ASP A 40 -8.44 5.67 -10.54
C ASP A 40 -7.51 4.94 -9.58
N VAL A 41 -7.79 3.65 -9.38
CA VAL A 41 -6.96 2.75 -8.57
C VAL A 41 -5.99 2.03 -9.49
N LYS A 42 -4.70 2.11 -9.15
CA LYS A 42 -3.64 1.32 -9.76
C LYS A 42 -3.16 0.30 -8.74
N VAL A 43 -3.46 -0.96 -9.00
CA VAL A 43 -2.88 -2.06 -8.22
C VAL A 43 -1.42 -2.17 -8.62
N LEU A 44 -0.52 -2.09 -7.64
CA LEU A 44 0.90 -2.19 -7.90
C LEU A 44 1.42 -3.62 -7.70
N ALA A 45 1.00 -4.28 -6.62
CA ALA A 45 1.32 -5.68 -6.39
C ALA A 45 0.43 -6.34 -5.33
N TYR A 46 0.25 -7.65 -5.47
CA TYR A 46 -0.38 -8.52 -4.48
C TYR A 46 0.66 -9.46 -3.86
N SER A 47 0.48 -9.81 -2.59
CA SER A 47 1.31 -10.78 -1.87
C SER A 47 2.82 -10.52 -2.02
N ILE A 48 3.23 -9.28 -1.76
CA ILE A 48 4.61 -8.83 -1.88
C ILE A 48 5.52 -9.69 -0.99
N PRO A 49 6.61 -10.27 -1.53
CA PRO A 49 7.39 -11.29 -0.83
C PRO A 49 8.44 -10.73 0.15
N SER A 50 8.77 -9.44 0.08
CA SER A 50 9.74 -8.82 0.98
C SER A 50 9.61 -7.28 1.05
N VAL A 51 10.29 -6.69 2.03
CA VAL A 51 10.36 -5.22 2.19
C VAL A 51 11.10 -4.59 1.01
N GLU A 52 12.18 -5.21 0.52
CA GLU A 52 12.96 -4.70 -0.61
C GLU A 52 12.08 -4.62 -1.86
N LYS A 53 11.29 -5.67 -2.13
CA LYS A 53 10.42 -5.68 -3.31
C LYS A 53 9.34 -4.62 -3.22
N MET A 54 8.79 -4.40 -2.03
CA MET A 54 7.84 -3.33 -1.77
C MET A 54 8.45 -1.95 -2.03
N VAL A 55 9.68 -1.71 -1.58
CA VAL A 55 10.38 -0.42 -1.79
C VAL A 55 10.67 -0.19 -3.26
N GLU A 56 11.11 -1.21 -4.01
CA GLU A 56 11.25 -1.11 -5.48
C GLU A 56 9.94 -0.65 -6.13
N ILE A 57 8.83 -1.33 -5.80
CA ILE A 57 7.51 -1.00 -6.37
C ILE A 57 7.10 0.45 -6.03
N LEU A 58 7.36 0.90 -4.80
CA LEU A 58 7.04 2.27 -4.37
C LEU A 58 7.89 3.33 -5.06
N ASN A 59 9.16 3.03 -5.34
CA ASN A 59 10.06 3.95 -6.04
C ASN A 59 9.65 4.14 -7.52
N ASP A 60 8.95 3.17 -8.10
CA ASP A 60 8.39 3.27 -9.46
C ASP A 60 7.07 4.05 -9.51
N VAL A 61 6.53 4.48 -8.36
CA VAL A 61 5.32 5.30 -8.31
C VAL A 61 5.68 6.75 -8.64
N ASN A 62 5.18 7.24 -9.77
CA ASN A 62 5.23 8.65 -10.10
C ASN A 62 3.89 9.31 -9.75
N PRO A 63 3.85 10.26 -8.79
CA PRO A 63 2.61 10.95 -8.45
C PRO A 63 2.16 11.84 -9.61
N ASP A 64 0.91 11.67 -10.02
CA ASP A 64 0.28 12.58 -10.98
C ASP A 64 -0.28 13.79 -10.23
N GLU A 65 0.38 14.94 -10.39
CA GLU A 65 -0.03 16.19 -9.75
C GLU A 65 -1.28 16.81 -10.40
N SER A 66 -1.70 16.34 -11.58
CA SER A 66 -2.90 16.81 -12.26
C SER A 66 -4.20 16.32 -11.60
N GLU A 67 -4.12 15.25 -10.80
CA GLU A 67 -5.28 14.67 -10.10
C GLU A 67 -5.40 15.23 -8.68
N ALA A 68 -6.25 16.24 -8.52
CA ALA A 68 -6.38 16.98 -7.26
C ALA A 68 -7.01 16.21 -6.10
N LYS A 69 -7.75 15.10 -6.36
CA LYS A 69 -8.50 14.37 -5.32
C LYS A 69 -8.45 12.86 -5.54
N GLY A 70 -8.05 12.13 -4.50
CA GLY A 70 -8.11 10.68 -4.46
C GLY A 70 -9.54 10.14 -4.28
N ASN A 71 -9.90 9.11 -5.03
CA ASN A 71 -11.17 8.39 -4.90
C ASN A 71 -11.06 7.29 -3.84
N TYR A 72 -11.22 7.67 -2.59
CA TYR A 72 -11.13 6.76 -1.44
C TYR A 72 -12.14 5.63 -1.48
N THR A 73 -13.36 5.88 -1.97
CA THR A 73 -14.39 4.84 -2.11
C THR A 73 -13.93 3.74 -3.04
N ARG A 74 -13.36 4.10 -4.20
CA ARG A 74 -12.86 3.11 -5.18
C ARG A 74 -11.65 2.35 -4.63
N ALA A 75 -10.75 3.02 -3.92
CA ALA A 75 -9.61 2.38 -3.25
C ALA A 75 -10.07 1.34 -2.23
N LEU A 76 -11.03 1.67 -1.37
CA LEU A 76 -11.58 0.75 -0.37
C LEU A 76 -12.32 -0.44 -0.99
N LEU A 77 -13.04 -0.22 -2.10
CA LEU A 77 -13.65 -1.31 -2.85
C LEU A 77 -12.59 -2.27 -3.42
N GLU A 78 -11.45 -1.75 -3.87
CA GLU A 78 -10.35 -2.58 -4.35
C GLU A 78 -9.70 -3.36 -3.21
N CYS A 79 -9.41 -2.72 -2.06
CA CYS A 79 -8.95 -3.41 -0.85
C CYS A 79 -9.87 -4.57 -0.46
N LYS A 80 -11.20 -4.35 -0.50
CA LYS A 80 -12.19 -5.39 -0.20
C LYS A 80 -12.08 -6.58 -1.15
N LYS A 81 -11.83 -6.37 -2.44
CA LYS A 81 -11.63 -7.46 -3.41
C LYS A 81 -10.38 -8.26 -3.08
N ILE A 82 -9.26 -7.57 -2.81
CA ILE A 82 -7.97 -8.20 -2.46
C ILE A 82 -8.13 -9.10 -1.22
N ILE A 83 -8.75 -8.57 -0.18
CA ILE A 83 -9.02 -9.30 1.06
C ILE A 83 -9.85 -10.55 0.78
N ARG A 84 -10.96 -10.39 0.05
CA ARG A 84 -11.85 -11.50 -0.31
C ARG A 84 -11.13 -12.58 -1.14
N ASP A 85 -10.31 -12.16 -2.10
CA ASP A 85 -9.64 -13.07 -3.04
C ASP A 85 -8.48 -13.82 -2.36
N SER A 86 -7.93 -13.28 -1.25
CA SER A 86 -6.92 -13.96 -0.44
C SER A 86 -7.41 -15.26 0.22
N ARG A 87 -8.73 -15.36 0.45
CA ARG A 87 -9.42 -16.47 1.15
C ARG A 87 -8.77 -16.87 2.48
N ASP A 88 -8.05 -15.94 3.11
CA ASP A 88 -7.39 -16.15 4.40
C ASP A 88 -8.34 -15.80 5.54
N THR A 89 -8.21 -16.46 6.70
CA THR A 89 -8.96 -16.14 7.93
C THR A 89 -8.19 -15.22 8.86
N SER A 90 -7.00 -14.79 8.45
CA SER A 90 -6.15 -13.84 9.18
C SER A 90 -6.82 -12.47 9.30
N ARG A 91 -6.38 -11.68 10.29
CA ARG A 91 -6.88 -10.32 10.47
C ARG A 91 -6.34 -9.41 9.37
N ASP A 92 -7.24 -8.73 8.68
CA ASP A 92 -6.88 -7.72 7.69
C ASP A 92 -6.73 -6.33 8.34
N VAL A 93 -5.71 -5.59 7.92
CA VAL A 93 -5.51 -4.20 8.29
C VAL A 93 -5.27 -3.39 7.03
N ILE A 94 -6.03 -2.32 6.86
CA ILE A 94 -5.84 -1.37 5.77
C ILE A 94 -5.17 -0.12 6.35
N ILE A 95 -3.99 0.23 5.82
CA ILE A 95 -3.28 1.46 6.16
C ILE A 95 -3.30 2.35 4.92
N MET A 96 -3.87 3.54 5.05
CA MET A 96 -3.95 4.51 3.96
C MET A 96 -3.07 5.70 4.27
N TYR A 97 -2.15 6.00 3.34
CA TYR A 97 -1.35 7.22 3.35
C TYR A 97 -1.92 8.18 2.31
N GLY A 98 -2.12 9.43 2.71
CA GLY A 98 -2.64 10.47 1.83
C GLY A 98 -2.38 11.85 2.40
N SER A 99 -2.35 12.86 1.53
CA SER A 99 -2.35 14.26 1.95
C SER A 99 -3.74 14.63 2.47
N SER A 100 -3.79 15.32 3.62
CA SER A 100 -5.04 15.83 4.18
C SER A 100 -5.76 16.73 3.18
N PRO A 101 -7.09 16.64 3.03
CA PRO A 101 -7.86 17.62 2.26
C PRO A 101 -7.94 18.98 2.97
N TYR A 102 -7.47 19.08 4.22
CA TYR A 102 -7.39 20.31 5.01
C TYR A 102 -5.94 20.82 5.05
N THR A 103 -5.51 21.45 3.97
CA THR A 103 -4.36 22.36 3.91
C THR A 103 -4.68 23.49 2.95
#